data_AF-A0AAN7VN50-F1
#
_entry.id   AF-A0AAN7VN50-F1
#
_cell.length_a   1.000
_cell.length_b   1.000
_cell.length_c   1.000
_cell.angle_alpha   90.00
_cell.angle_beta   90.00
_cell.angle_gamma   90.00
#
_symmetry.space_group_name_H-M   'P 1'
#
loop_
_entity.id
_entity.type
_entity.pdbx_description
1 polymer ?
#
loop_
_entity_poly.entity_id
_entity_poly.type
_entity_poly.pdbx_seq_one_letter_code
_entity_poly.pdbx_strand_id
1 'polypeptide(L)'
;MPGPKKNWTAWRRTWQDLKKNAKKRNTEVKQYARGTGGGPPFNPIFTKEESTILHILDQVEVEGDATIQESCVIWDVSVFILKNYKT
;
A
#
# COMPACT_ATOMS: atom_id res chain seq x y z
N MET A 1 -36.21 9.63 2.40
CA MET A 1 -35.56 8.62 1.56
C MET A 1 -35.25 7.40 2.42
N PRO A 2 -35.65 6.17 2.06
CA PRO A 2 -35.17 4.99 2.77
C PRO A 2 -33.65 4.87 2.59
N GLY A 3 -32.93 4.66 3.68
CA GLY A 3 -31.48 4.52 3.69
C GLY A 3 -30.98 3.29 2.91
N PRO A 4 -29.66 3.14 2.76
CA PRO A 4 -29.07 2.01 2.04
C PRO A 4 -29.47 0.66 2.67
N LYS A 5 -30.20 -0.16 1.92
CA LYS A 5 -30.58 -1.53 2.31
C LYS A 5 -29.41 -2.49 2.06
N LYS A 6 -28.42 -2.46 2.96
CA LYS A 6 -27.28 -3.40 2.93
C LYS A 6 -27.41 -4.41 4.07
N ASN A 7 -27.16 -5.68 3.76
CA ASN A 7 -26.97 -6.72 4.77
C ASN A 7 -25.55 -6.64 5.35
N TRP A 8 -25.30 -7.40 6.42
CA TRP A 8 -24.00 -7.42 7.10
C TRP A 8 -22.83 -7.71 6.15
N THR A 9 -22.97 -8.67 5.24
CA THR A 9 -21.89 -9.04 4.30
C THR A 9 -21.56 -7.91 3.33
N ALA A 10 -22.57 -7.18 2.83
CA ALA A 10 -22.36 -6.00 2.00
C ALA A 10 -21.68 -4.86 2.78
N TRP A 11 -22.02 -4.66 4.05
CA TRP A 11 -21.34 -3.68 4.91
C TRP A 11 -19.88 -4.04 5.15
N ARG A 12 -19.60 -5.31 5.47
CA ARG A 12 -18.23 -5.79 5.65
C ARG A 12 -17.39 -5.59 4.39
N ARG A 13 -17.93 -5.91 3.21
CA ARG A 13 -17.24 -5.69 1.93
C ARG A 13 -16.99 -4.21 1.67
N THR A 14 -17.99 -3.36 1.90
CA THR A 14 -17.85 -1.90 1.77
C THR A 14 -16.70 -1.39 2.63
N TRP A 15 -16.60 -1.86 3.89
CA TRP A 15 -15.49 -1.48 4.77
C TRP A 15 -14.14 -1.95 4.25
N GLN A 16 -14.03 -3.18 3.75
CA GLN A 16 -12.79 -3.69 3.15
C GLN A 16 -12.34 -2.85 1.96
N ASP A 17 -13.27 -2.47 1.08
CA ASP A 17 -12.98 -1.62 -0.08
C ASP A 17 -12.52 -0.22 0.35
N LEU A 18 -13.19 0.39 1.34
CA LEU A 18 -12.80 1.67 1.92
C LEU A 18 -11.38 1.64 2.48
N LYS A 19 -11.04 0.61 3.28
CA LYS A 19 -9.68 0.42 3.81
C LYS A 19 -8.65 0.26 2.70
N LYS A 20 -8.94 -0.58 1.70
CA LYS A 20 -8.05 -0.83 0.57
C LYS A 20 -7.74 0.46 -0.20
N ASN A 21 -8.75 1.26 -0.48
CA ASN A 21 -8.60 2.51 -1.23
C ASN A 21 -7.78 3.53 -0.45
N ALA A 22 -8.08 3.73 0.84
CA ALA A 22 -7.34 4.65 1.69
C ALA A 22 -5.85 4.26 1.82
N LYS A 23 -5.56 2.96 2.02
CA LYS A 23 -4.18 2.46 2.06
C LYS A 23 -3.47 2.61 0.72
N LYS A 24 -4.14 2.31 -0.39
CA LYS A 24 -3.56 2.48 -1.73
C LYS A 24 -3.15 3.95 -1.96
N ARG A 25 -4.02 4.89 -1.62
CA ARG A 25 -3.74 6.32 -1.70
C ARG A 25 -2.50 6.68 -0.87
N ASN A 26 -2.44 6.22 0.38
CA ASN A 26 -1.28 6.45 1.25
C ASN A 26 0.02 5.88 0.65
N THR A 27 -0.02 4.69 0.06
CA THR A 27 1.13 4.10 -0.63
C THR A 27 1.57 4.93 -1.83
N GLU A 28 0.64 5.43 -2.65
CA GLU A 28 0.97 6.33 -3.77
C GLU A 28 1.70 7.59 -3.29
N VAL A 29 1.26 8.20 -2.17
CA VAL A 29 1.96 9.32 -1.53
C VAL A 29 3.39 8.96 -1.14
N LYS A 30 3.56 7.83 -0.46
CA LYS A 30 4.88 7.37 -0.01
C LYS A 30 5.81 7.07 -1.19
N GLN A 31 5.30 6.44 -2.24
CA GLN A 31 6.08 6.14 -3.45
C GLN A 31 6.52 7.42 -4.15
N TYR A 32 5.61 8.39 -4.29
CA TYR A 32 5.96 9.68 -4.85
C TYR A 32 7.05 10.38 -4.01
N ALA A 33 6.89 10.42 -2.68
CA ALA A 33 7.86 11.05 -1.77
C ALA A 33 9.25 10.38 -1.80
N ARG A 34 9.33 9.09 -2.15
CA ARG A 34 10.58 8.33 -2.33
C ARG A 34 11.19 8.48 -3.73
N GLY A 35 10.45 9.05 -4.68
CA GLY A 35 10.95 9.32 -6.02
C GLY A 35 11.98 10.45 -6.01
N THR A 36 13.05 10.31 -6.77
CA THR A 36 14.09 11.34 -6.95
C THR A 36 13.83 12.25 -8.15
N GLY A 37 12.64 12.17 -8.75
CA GLY A 37 12.34 12.80 -10.03
C GLY A 37 12.07 14.30 -9.90
N GLY A 38 12.76 15.12 -10.70
CA GLY A 38 12.55 16.58 -10.83
C GLY A 38 11.22 16.96 -11.50
N GLY A 39 10.17 16.17 -11.29
CA GLY A 39 8.82 16.47 -11.73
C GLY A 39 8.12 17.47 -10.80
N PRO A 40 6.93 17.96 -11.18
CA PRO A 40 6.17 18.91 -10.39
C PRO A 40 5.82 18.34 -9.01
N PRO A 41 5.77 19.16 -7.95
CA PRO A 41 5.45 18.72 -6.60
C PRO A 41 4.07 18.06 -6.56
N PHE A 42 4.00 16.87 -5.97
CA PHE A 42 2.75 16.17 -5.69
C PHE A 42 2.23 16.59 -4.33
N ASN A 43 1.07 17.22 -4.34
CA ASN A 43 0.33 17.58 -3.14
C ASN A 43 -0.88 16.65 -3.03
N PRO A 44 -0.73 15.46 -2.43
CA PRO A 44 -1.86 14.54 -2.30
C PRO A 44 -2.89 15.12 -1.33
N ILE A 45 -4.06 15.43 -1.88
CA ILE A 45 -5.25 15.72 -1.08
C ILE A 45 -5.91 14.38 -0.82
N PHE A 46 -5.95 13.98 0.46
CA PHE A 46 -6.81 12.90 0.93
C PHE A 46 -8.25 13.41 1.02
N THR A 47 -9.22 12.58 0.66
CA THR A 47 -10.60 12.92 0.98
C THR A 47 -10.82 12.88 2.50
N LYS A 48 -11.87 13.55 2.99
CA LYS A 48 -12.19 13.54 4.42
C LYS A 48 -12.40 12.11 4.93
N GLU A 49 -13.02 11.27 4.11
CA GLU A 49 -13.29 9.87 4.41
C GLU A 49 -11.99 9.06 4.50
N GLU A 50 -11.09 9.22 3.53
CA GLU A 50 -9.78 8.54 3.53
C GLU A 50 -8.95 8.89 4.77
N SER A 51 -8.86 10.18 5.11
CA SER A 51 -8.16 10.64 6.32
C SER A 51 -8.78 10.06 7.60
N THR A 52 -10.11 9.99 7.66
CA THR A 52 -10.81 9.42 8.81
C THR A 52 -10.55 7.92 8.91
N ILE A 53 -10.59 7.20 7.79
CA ILE A 53 -10.30 5.76 7.75
C ILE A 53 -8.87 5.51 8.22
N LEU A 54 -7.88 6.24 7.68
CA LEU A 54 -6.48 6.08 8.08
C LEU A 54 -6.26 6.37 9.58
N HIS A 55 -7.00 7.33 10.14
CA HIS A 55 -6.94 7.63 11.58
C HIS A 55 -7.55 6.53 12.46
N ILE A 56 -8.59 5.84 11.98
CA ILE A 56 -9.24 4.73 12.70
C ILE A 56 -8.37 3.46 12.66
N LEU A 57 -7.57 3.29 11.61
CA LEU A 57 -6.70 2.11 11.46
C LEU A 57 -5.45 2.25 12.32
N ASP A 58 -4.99 1.11 12.83
CA ASP A 58 -3.72 1.05 13.54
C ASP A 58 -2.54 1.32 12.58
N GLN A 59 -1.48 1.93 13.09
CA GLN A 59 -0.31 2.31 12.29
C GLN A 59 0.32 1.08 11.65
N VAL A 60 0.41 -0.05 12.38
CA VAL A 60 0.94 -1.32 11.85
C VAL A 60 0.11 -1.82 10.68
N GLU A 61 -1.22 -1.66 10.74
CA GLU A 61 -2.12 -2.07 9.66
C GLU A 61 -1.94 -1.19 8.39
N VAL A 62 -1.48 0.05 8.53
CA VAL A 62 -1.33 1.02 7.44
C VAL A 62 0.09 1.01 6.86
N GLU A 63 1.11 0.92 7.71
CA GLU A 63 2.52 1.11 7.35
C GLU A 63 3.33 -0.18 7.33
N GLY A 64 2.81 -1.25 7.93
CA GLY A 64 3.58 -2.45 8.25
C GLY A 64 4.27 -2.31 9.61
N ASP A 65 4.69 -3.45 10.16
CA ASP A 65 5.47 -3.50 11.39
C ASP A 65 6.95 -3.29 11.06
N ALA A 66 7.55 -2.22 11.59
CA ALA A 66 8.96 -1.91 11.35
C ALA A 66 9.93 -2.93 11.97
N THR A 67 9.47 -3.74 12.93
CA THR A 67 10.28 -4.80 13.57
C THR A 67 10.32 -6.09 12.76
N ILE A 68 9.41 -6.23 11.78
CA ILE A 68 9.31 -7.42 10.93
C ILE A 68 10.03 -7.12 9.62
N GLN A 69 11.15 -7.80 9.39
CA GLN A 69 11.85 -7.74 8.11
C GLN A 69 11.00 -8.42 7.03
N GLU A 70 10.64 -7.66 5.99
CA GLU A 70 9.96 -8.19 4.81
C GLU A 70 10.88 -9.16 4.04
N SER A 71 10.29 -10.17 3.39
CA SER A 71 11.08 -11.12 2.60
C SER A 71 11.75 -10.40 1.41
N CYS A 72 13.07 -10.40 1.35
CA CYS A 72 13.83 -9.92 0.20
C CYS A 72 14.28 -11.11 -0.67
N VAL A 73 14.00 -11.05 -1.97
CA VAL A 73 14.59 -11.98 -2.93
C VAL A 73 15.93 -11.41 -3.37
N ILE A 74 17.02 -12.05 -2.95
CA ILE A 74 18.37 -11.70 -3.37
C ILE A 74 18.67 -12.51 -4.63
N TRP A 75 18.79 -11.83 -5.77
CA TRP A 75 19.23 -12.46 -7.02
C TRP A 75 20.75 -12.58 -7.00
N ASP A 76 21.26 -13.78 -6.74
CA ASP A 76 22.69 -14.04 -6.86
C ASP A 76 23.08 -14.22 -8.34
N VAL A 77 23.58 -13.15 -8.95
CA VAL A 77 24.04 -13.14 -10.35
C VAL A 77 25.28 -14.03 -10.55
N SER A 78 26.03 -14.33 -9.48
CA SER A 78 27.24 -15.16 -9.51
C SER A 78 26.96 -16.60 -9.97
N VAL A 79 25.78 -17.13 -9.62
CA VAL A 79 25.38 -18.51 -9.93
C VAL A 79 25.08 -18.70 -11.42
N PHE A 80 24.65 -17.64 -12.11
CA PHE A 80 24.33 -17.70 -13.54
C PHE A 80 25.57 -17.73 -14.43
N ILE A 81 26.61 -17.01 -14.04
CA ILE A 81 27.86 -16.94 -14.82
C ILE A 81 28.61 -18.29 -14.74
N LEU A 82 28.70 -18.90 -13.56
CA LEU A 82 29.45 -20.15 -13.38
C LEU A 82 28.84 -21.37 -14.09
N LYS A 83 27.53 -21.35 -14.40
CA LYS A 83 26.86 -22.45 -15.13
C LYS A 83 27.08 -22.42 -16.63
N ASN A 84 27.46 -21.28 -17.21
CA ASN A 84 27.64 -21.11 -18.66
C ASN A 84 29.12 -21.13 -19.11
N TYR A 85 30.07 -21.28 -18.17
CA TYR A 85 31.51 -21.37 -18.44
C TYR A 85 32.12 -22.74 -18.13
N LYS A 86 31.32 -23.82 -18.06
CA LYS A 86 31.87 -25.17 -18.13
C LYS A 86 31.97 -25.59 -19.60
N THR A 87 33.19 -25.45 -20.12
CA THR A 87 33.74 -26.06 -21.34
C THR A 87 33.43 -27.55 -21.45
#